data_AF-A0A845PXA2-F1
#
_entry.id   AF-A0A845PXA2-F1
#
_cell.length_a   1.000
_cell.length_b   1.000
_cell.length_c   1.000
_cell.angle_alpha   90.00
_cell.angle_beta   90.00
_cell.angle_gamma   90.00
#
_symmetry.space_group_name_H-M   'P 1'
#
loop_
_entity.id
_entity.type
_entity.pdbx_description
1 polymer ?
#
loop_
_entity_poly.entity_id
_entity_poly.type
_entity_poly.pdbx_seq_one_letter_code
_entity_poly.pdbx_strand_id
1 'polypeptide(L)'
;LDGQSKSHDAQRPYRNGGGSFDVIMRNVEPLLAGQSRMQVSARVTVTPRNLDLCSTLDAFIDAGFHSVGFSPMRASPYGQGEMQPDDLEIMLEQMIACGREF
;
A
#
# COMPACT_ATOMS: atom_id res chain seq x y z
N LEU A 1 4.56 -1.89 -0.01
CA LEU A 1 3.78 -2.15 -1.24
C LEU A 1 2.73 -1.04 -1.30
N ASP A 2 2.53 -0.36 -2.42
CA ASP A 2 1.66 0.84 -2.47
C ASP A 2 0.27 0.59 -3.08
N GLY A 3 -0.37 -0.50 -2.68
CA GLY A 3 -1.67 -0.93 -3.22
C GLY A 3 -1.62 -2.28 -3.91
N GLN A 4 -2.74 -2.67 -4.50
CA GLN A 4 -2.86 -3.88 -5.32
C GLN A 4 -1.91 -3.84 -6.53
N SER A 5 -1.63 -5.01 -7.13
CA SER A 5 -0.68 -5.21 -8.24
C SER A 5 -0.64 -4.06 -9.25
N LYS A 6 -1.76 -3.73 -9.90
CA LYS A 6 -1.81 -2.65 -10.92
C LYS A 6 -1.40 -1.28 -10.37
N SER A 7 -1.87 -0.93 -9.17
CA SER A 7 -1.57 0.36 -8.55
C SER A 7 -0.12 0.44 -8.08
N HIS A 8 0.39 -0.67 -7.52
CA HIS A 8 1.79 -0.78 -7.14
C HIS A 8 2.70 -0.64 -8.36
N ASP A 9 2.46 -1.43 -9.41
CA ASP A 9 3.34 -1.51 -10.57
C ASP A 9 3.34 -0.21 -11.39
N ALA A 10 2.22 0.52 -11.43
CA ALA A 10 2.16 1.84 -12.03
C ALA A 10 3.04 2.88 -11.29
N GLN A 11 3.22 2.72 -9.98
CA GLN A 11 3.97 3.66 -9.13
C GLN A 11 5.41 3.22 -8.82
N ARG A 12 5.67 1.92 -8.91
CA ARG A 12 6.96 1.27 -8.62
C ARG A 12 7.41 0.38 -9.79
N PRO A 13 7.44 0.88 -11.04
CA PRO A 13 7.93 0.08 -12.14
C PRO A 13 9.43 -0.15 -11.98
N TYR A 14 9.89 -1.31 -12.45
CA TYR A 14 11.32 -1.52 -12.70
C TYR A 14 11.83 -0.53 -13.76
N ARG A 15 13.16 -0.41 -13.88
CA ARG A 15 13.78 0.47 -14.89
C ARG A 15 13.38 0.12 -16.32
N ASN A 16 12.98 -1.12 -16.58
CA ASN A 16 12.48 -1.58 -17.87
C ASN A 16 10.95 -1.42 -18.04
N GLY A 17 10.26 -0.79 -17.08
CA GLY A 17 8.81 -0.62 -17.09
C GLY A 17 8.00 -1.83 -16.58
N GLY A 18 8.66 -2.94 -16.24
CA GLY A 18 7.98 -4.13 -15.72
C GLY A 18 7.45 -3.93 -14.29
N GLY A 19 6.39 -4.64 -13.94
CA GLY A 19 5.84 -4.69 -12.59
C GLY A 19 6.75 -5.41 -11.60
N SER A 20 6.73 -4.97 -10.35
CA SER A 20 7.53 -5.53 -9.26
C SER A 20 6.70 -6.25 -8.20
N PHE A 21 5.38 -6.05 -8.20
CA PHE A 21 4.48 -6.56 -7.17
C PHE A 21 4.57 -8.08 -6.97
N ASP A 22 4.38 -8.87 -8.03
CA ASP A 22 4.34 -10.34 -7.93
C ASP A 22 5.67 -10.92 -7.44
N VAL A 23 6.79 -10.32 -7.88
CA VAL A 23 8.13 -10.71 -7.44
C VAL A 23 8.30 -10.43 -5.96
N ILE A 24 7.86 -9.27 -5.48
CA ILE A 24 7.92 -8.90 -4.06
C ILE A 24 7.03 -9.84 -3.24
N MET A 25 5.79 -10.10 -3.67
CA MET A 25 4.87 -10.99 -2.95
C MET A 25 5.44 -12.40 -2.80
N ARG A 26 5.99 -12.97 -3.87
CA ARG A 26 6.65 -14.29 -3.82
C ARG A 26 7.84 -14.31 -2.86
N ASN A 27 8.61 -13.23 -2.78
CA ASN A 27 9.75 -13.16 -1.87
C ASN A 27 9.34 -12.96 -0.40
N VAL A 28 8.18 -12.36 -0.16
CA VAL A 28 7.65 -12.08 1.18
C VAL A 28 6.81 -13.24 1.73
N GLU A 29 6.23 -14.08 0.87
CA GLU A 29 5.42 -15.26 1.24
C GLU A 29 6.04 -16.13 2.35
N PRO A 30 7.33 -16.51 2.33
CA PRO A 30 7.92 -17.32 3.41
C PRO A 30 7.92 -16.60 4.76
N LEU A 31 8.07 -15.27 4.75
CA LEU A 31 8.00 -14.46 5.97
C LEU A 31 6.58 -14.41 6.50
N LEU A 32 5.58 -14.27 5.61
CA LEU A 32 4.17 -14.26 6.00
C LEU A 32 3.74 -15.59 6.61
N ALA A 33 4.13 -16.70 5.99
CA ALA A 33 3.86 -18.05 6.50
C ALA A 33 4.55 -18.34 7.85
N GLY A 34 5.67 -17.68 8.13
CA GLY A 34 6.46 -17.87 9.35
C GLY A 34 6.10 -16.96 10.54
N GLN A 35 5.03 -16.16 10.47
CA GLN A 35 4.62 -15.14 11.46
C GLN A 35 4.15 -15.69 12.83
N SER A 36 4.98 -16.51 13.49
CA SER A 36 4.68 -17.09 14.82
C SER A 36 5.30 -16.30 15.98
N ARG A 37 6.45 -15.68 15.76
CA ARG A 37 7.20 -14.87 16.75
C ARG A 37 7.56 -13.47 16.25
N MET A 38 7.10 -13.12 15.05
CA MET A 38 7.29 -11.81 14.44
C MET A 38 6.04 -11.44 13.64
N GLN A 39 5.78 -10.14 13.55
CA GLN A 39 4.69 -9.58 12.76
C GLN A 39 5.27 -8.89 11.53
N VAL A 40 4.77 -9.26 10.36
CA VAL A 40 5.14 -8.64 9.09
C VAL A 40 4.01 -7.70 8.72
N SER A 41 4.35 -6.42 8.56
CA SER A 41 3.37 -5.37 8.27
C SER A 41 3.65 -4.73 6.92
N ALA A 42 2.59 -4.45 6.18
CA ALA A 42 2.69 -3.71 4.93
C ALA A 42 2.65 -2.20 5.24
N ARG A 43 3.59 -1.45 4.67
CA ARG A 43 3.51 0.02 4.62
C ARG A 43 3.15 0.46 3.21
N VAL A 44 2.10 1.25 3.11
CA VAL A 44 1.53 1.79 1.87
C VAL A 44 1.83 3.28 1.81
N THR A 45 2.49 3.71 0.75
CA THR A 45 2.63 5.12 0.42
C THR A 45 1.40 5.56 -0.37
N VAL A 46 0.62 6.47 0.20
CA VAL A 46 -0.60 7.00 -0.41
C VAL A 46 -0.26 8.23 -1.24
N THR A 47 -0.76 8.25 -2.46
CA THR A 47 -0.70 9.33 -3.43
C THR A 47 -2.12 9.54 -3.98
N PRO A 48 -2.36 10.60 -4.76
CA PRO A 48 -3.67 10.81 -5.40
C PRO A 48 -4.11 9.68 -6.35
N ARG A 49 -3.20 8.75 -6.69
CA ARG A 49 -3.45 7.63 -7.62
C ARG A 49 -3.86 6.32 -6.95
N ASN A 50 -3.87 6.24 -5.61
CA ASN A 50 -4.16 5.01 -4.87
C ASN A 50 -4.93 5.27 -3.57
N LEU A 51 -6.00 6.06 -3.64
CA LEU A 51 -6.82 6.46 -2.50
C LEU A 51 -7.83 5.39 -2.04
N ASP A 52 -7.99 4.27 -2.74
CA ASP A 52 -8.83 3.15 -2.30
C ASP A 52 -8.11 2.33 -1.22
N LEU A 53 -8.22 2.79 0.04
CA LEU A 53 -7.50 2.21 1.17
C LEU A 53 -8.17 0.94 1.67
N CYS A 54 -9.51 0.89 1.70
CA CYS A 54 -10.26 -0.29 2.13
C CYS A 54 -9.90 -1.50 1.28
N SER A 55 -9.95 -1.38 -0.04
CA SER A 55 -9.61 -2.50 -0.93
C SER A 55 -8.13 -2.89 -0.81
N THR A 56 -7.24 -1.93 -0.53
CA THR A 56 -5.82 -2.22 -0.28
C THR A 56 -5.60 -2.94 1.05
N LEU A 57 -6.33 -2.54 2.10
CA LEU A 57 -6.30 -3.17 3.41
C LEU A 57 -6.75 -4.62 3.29
N ASP A 58 -7.93 -4.87 2.74
CA ASP A 58 -8.48 -6.21 2.54
C ASP A 58 -7.49 -7.11 1.81
N ALA A 59 -6.99 -6.67 0.65
CA ALA A 59 -6.06 -7.45 -0.15
C ALA A 59 -4.77 -7.82 0.59
N PHE A 60 -4.26 -6.96 1.48
CA PHE A 60 -3.05 -7.24 2.25
C PHE A 60 -3.31 -8.07 3.50
N ILE A 61 -4.45 -7.90 4.17
CA ILE A 61 -4.86 -8.79 5.25
C ILE A 61 -5.10 -10.20 4.70
N ASP A 62 -5.79 -10.34 3.57
CA ASP A 62 -6.03 -11.61 2.88
C ASP A 62 -4.72 -12.28 2.43
N ALA A 63 -3.73 -11.48 2.01
CA ALA A 63 -2.39 -11.97 1.69
C ALA A 63 -1.61 -12.45 2.93
N GLY A 64 -2.08 -12.14 4.14
CA GLY A 64 -1.51 -12.60 5.40
C GLY A 64 -0.62 -11.60 6.12
N PHE A 65 -0.59 -10.32 5.74
CA PHE A 65 0.10 -9.30 6.54
C PHE A 65 -0.58 -9.12 7.91
N HIS A 66 0.20 -9.01 8.98
CA HIS A 66 -0.35 -8.81 10.33
C HIS A 66 -1.02 -7.44 10.49
N SER A 67 -0.47 -6.42 9.85
CA SER A 67 -1.06 -5.07 9.87
C SER A 67 -0.70 -4.31 8.59
N VAL A 68 -1.50 -3.29 8.29
CA VAL A 68 -1.29 -2.40 7.14
C VAL A 68 -1.29 -0.96 7.63
N GLY A 69 -0.22 -0.22 7.31
CA GLY A 69 -0.07 1.19 7.64
C GLY A 69 -0.10 2.06 6.39
N PHE A 70 -0.98 3.06 6.37
CA PHE A 70 -1.07 4.07 5.31
C PHE A 70 -0.27 5.32 5.69
N SER A 71 0.46 5.89 4.73
CA SER A 71 1.21 7.14 4.95
C SER A 71 1.18 8.02 3.71
N PRO A 72 0.78 9.29 3.82
CA PRO A 72 0.69 10.18 2.66
C PRO A 72 2.07 10.56 2.13
N MET A 73 2.20 10.64 0.81
CA MET A 73 3.35 11.22 0.14
C MET A 73 3.32 12.74 0.29
N ARG A 74 4.11 13.28 1.22
CA ARG A 74 4.20 14.73 1.47
C ARG A 74 5.21 15.48 0.59
N ALA A 75 6.25 14.79 0.14
CA ALA A 75 7.30 15.37 -0.67
C ALA A 75 7.82 14.32 -1.66
N SER A 76 7.91 14.71 -2.92
CA SER A 76 8.40 13.90 -4.02
C SER A 76 9.67 14.53 -4.56
N PRO A 77 10.78 13.78 -4.74
CA PRO A 77 12.01 14.31 -5.32
C PRO A 77 11.82 14.93 -6.72
N TYR A 78 10.75 14.53 -7.41
CA TYR A 78 10.41 14.96 -8.76
C TYR A 78 9.13 15.82 -8.81
N GLY A 79 8.57 16.19 -7.64
CA GLY A 79 7.34 16.98 -7.53
C GLY A 79 6.08 16.29 -8.06
N GLN A 80 6.09 14.96 -8.17
CA GLN A 80 4.98 14.18 -8.72
C GLN A 80 4.36 13.26 -7.66
N GLY A 81 3.02 13.24 -7.59
CA GLY A 81 2.26 12.36 -6.69
C GLY A 81 2.19 12.82 -5.23
N GLU A 82 2.54 14.08 -4.95
CA GLU A 82 2.37 14.68 -3.63
C GLU A 82 0.89 14.89 -3.32
N MET A 83 0.48 14.49 -2.12
CA MET A 83 -0.88 14.67 -1.62
C MET A 83 -1.18 16.15 -1.38
N GLN A 84 -2.26 16.63 -1.98
CA GLN A 84 -2.83 17.95 -1.74
C GLN A 84 -3.83 17.91 -0.57
N PRO A 85 -4.28 19.06 -0.04
CA PRO A 85 -5.26 19.10 1.04
C PRO A 85 -6.52 18.26 0.75
N ASP A 86 -7.10 18.38 -0.44
CA ASP A 86 -8.28 17.61 -0.84
C ASP A 86 -8.00 16.09 -0.85
N ASP A 87 -6.81 15.68 -1.28
CA ASP A 87 -6.41 14.26 -1.24
C ASP A 87 -6.28 13.75 0.21
N LEU A 88 -5.82 14.60 1.13
CA LEU A 88 -5.69 14.26 2.55
C LEU A 88 -7.07 14.12 3.21
N GLU A 89 -8.05 14.93 2.81
CA GLU A 89 -9.44 14.78 3.26
C GLU A 89 -10.01 13.42 2.80
N ILE A 90 -9.83 13.07 1.52
CA ILE A 90 -10.24 11.76 1.00
C ILE A 90 -9.52 10.63 1.74
N MET A 91 -8.20 10.75 1.94
CA MET A 91 -7.43 9.76 2.68
C MET A 91 -7.95 9.57 4.11
N LEU A 92 -8.31 10.66 4.80
CA LEU A 92 -8.86 10.60 6.16
C LEU A 92 -10.22 9.87 6.16
N GLU A 93 -11.11 10.19 5.22
CA GLU A 93 -12.40 9.50 5.08
C GLU A 93 -12.21 7.99 4.88
N GLN A 94 -11.26 7.61 4.03
CA GLN A 94 -10.92 6.22 3.76
C GLN A 94 -10.31 5.52 4.99
N MET A 95 -9.43 6.21 5.75
CA MET A 95 -8.89 5.67 7.00
C MET A 95 -9.98 5.45 8.06
N ILE A 96 -10.97 6.36 8.15
CA ILE A 96 -12.13 6.19 9.03
C ILE A 96 -12.98 5.00 8.59
N ALA A 97 -13.18 4.81 7.28
CA ALA A 97 -13.91 3.67 6.74
C ALA A 97 -13.22 2.33 7.08
N CYS A 98 -11.92 2.21 6.83
CA CYS A 98 -11.11 1.05 7.23
C CYS A 98 -11.31 0.69 8.72
N GLY A 99 -11.23 1.69 9.61
CA GLY A 99 -11.35 1.46 11.05
C GLY A 99 -12.77 1.19 11.57
N ARG A 100 -13.80 1.27 10.71
CA ARG A 100 -15.18 0.88 11.06
C ARG A 100 -15.50 -0.55 10.64
N GLU A 101 -14.80 -1.07 9.64
CA GLU A 101 -15.04 -2.41 9.07
C GLU A 101 -14.18 -3.51 9.71
N PHE A 102 -13.06 -3.15 10.35
CA PHE A 102 -12.13 -4.05 11.08
C PHE A 102 -12.12 -3.80 12.59
#